data_AF-A0A3A0DHU7-F1
#
_entry.id   AF-A0A3A0DHU7-F1
#
_cell.length_a   1.000
_cell.length_b   1.000
_cell.length_c   1.000
_cell.angle_alpha   90.00
_cell.angle_beta   90.00
_cell.angle_gamma   90.00
#
_symmetry.space_group_name_H-M   'P 1'
#
loop_
_entity.id
_entity.type
_entity.pdbx_description
1 polymer ?
#
loop_
_entity_poly.entity_id
_entity_poly.type
_entity_poly.pdbx_seq_one_letter_code
_entity_poly.pdbx_strand_id
1 'polypeptide(L)'
;MPRASADTLISGFEGDLSTTLGADWVLADTDTATPGDQIWTSAFVAEGVTEGTQALQVTQPVDAWQHGLLLNSTALIPIVASSDTLEFDFTVSPDATWRAVWVIMQGDGLSWAQADQVDGVPGSTVHAVIDLTAPAPSNPEMNWKTAAAASGGTWWQMWFAIMGGDNFSPETYTIIDNIKFVGGPTGSPSDFDDNGFVDGGDLEMWKTAFGVDATADADGDLDSDGADLLQWQRDFAPAAPAVGAVPEPTALAILASAAAACLAVRRARRRI
;
A
#
# COMPACT_ATOMS: atom_id res chain seq x y z
N MET A 1 -11.73 -25.40 -3.15
CA MET A 1 -11.40 -24.56 -1.97
C MET A 1 -10.55 -23.41 -2.50
N PRO A 2 -11.00 -22.16 -2.40
CA PRO A 2 -10.19 -21.04 -2.86
C PRO A 2 -8.94 -20.99 -2.00
N ARG A 3 -7.78 -21.05 -2.66
CA ARG A 3 -6.49 -20.89 -1.99
C ARG A 3 -6.42 -19.44 -1.53
N ALA A 4 -6.17 -19.21 -0.24
CA ALA A 4 -5.87 -17.87 0.24
C ALA A 4 -4.72 -17.27 -0.59
N SER A 5 -4.82 -15.99 -0.95
CA SER A 5 -3.66 -15.25 -1.46
C SER A 5 -2.50 -15.48 -0.49
N ALA A 6 -1.32 -15.83 -1.01
CA ALA A 6 -0.17 -16.06 -0.15
C ALA A 6 0.24 -14.72 0.49
N ASP A 7 0.35 -14.70 1.82
CA ASP A 7 0.92 -13.58 2.58
C ASP A 7 2.19 -13.07 1.90
N THR A 8 2.27 -11.76 1.65
CA THR A 8 3.45 -11.15 1.05
C THR A 8 4.36 -10.65 2.18
N LEU A 9 5.34 -11.47 2.55
CA LEU A 9 6.39 -11.06 3.49
C LEU A 9 7.27 -9.97 2.86
N ILE A 10 7.38 -8.84 3.54
CA ILE A 10 8.23 -7.71 3.14
C ILE A 10 9.60 -7.82 3.80
N SER A 11 9.63 -8.11 5.10
CA SER A 11 10.86 -8.27 5.87
C SER A 11 10.64 -9.11 7.13
N GLY A 12 11.48 -10.13 7.31
CA GLY A 12 11.69 -10.80 8.60
C GLY A 12 12.99 -10.38 9.29
N PHE A 13 13.73 -9.41 8.73
CA PHE A 13 14.97 -8.89 9.32
C PHE A 13 16.05 -9.93 9.66
N GLU A 14 16.26 -10.88 8.74
CA GLU A 14 17.24 -11.96 8.85
C GLU A 14 18.67 -11.49 8.53
N GLY A 15 19.20 -10.59 9.37
CA GLY A 15 20.57 -10.11 9.29
C GLY A 15 20.80 -8.93 8.32
N ASP A 16 19.75 -8.43 7.68
CA ASP A 16 19.79 -7.23 6.85
C ASP A 16 18.48 -6.41 6.90
N LEU A 17 18.55 -5.20 6.33
CA LEU A 17 17.43 -4.26 6.23
C LEU A 17 16.74 -4.33 4.86
N SER A 18 17.09 -5.30 4.01
CA SER A 18 16.53 -5.40 2.67
C SER A 18 15.08 -5.88 2.71
N THR A 19 14.33 -5.56 1.66
CA THR A 19 12.96 -6.05 1.50
C THR A 19 12.82 -6.86 0.23
N THR A 20 11.77 -7.68 0.18
CA THR A 20 11.35 -8.39 -1.04
C THR A 20 10.95 -7.43 -2.17
N LEU A 21 10.81 -6.12 -1.90
CA LEU A 21 10.48 -5.07 -2.85
C LEU A 21 11.69 -4.47 -3.57
N GLY A 22 12.91 -4.91 -3.24
CA GLY A 22 14.14 -4.36 -3.81
C GLY A 22 14.49 -2.95 -3.30
N ALA A 23 13.94 -2.56 -2.15
CA ALA A 23 14.29 -1.36 -1.41
C ALA A 23 14.68 -1.74 0.03
N ASP A 24 15.52 -0.93 0.67
CA ASP A 24 15.94 -1.18 2.05
C ASP A 24 15.10 -0.33 3.02
N TRP A 25 14.88 -0.87 4.21
CA TRP A 25 14.44 -0.10 5.35
C TRP A 25 15.51 0.91 5.75
N VAL A 26 15.07 2.12 6.06
CA VAL A 26 15.92 3.21 6.54
C VAL A 26 15.49 3.54 7.96
N LEU A 27 16.46 3.53 8.89
CA LEU A 27 16.26 4.12 10.22
C LEU A 27 16.14 5.62 10.04
N ALA A 28 14.98 6.17 10.38
CA ALA A 28 14.67 7.56 10.11
C ALA A 28 14.25 8.27 11.39
N ASP A 29 14.83 9.45 11.58
CA ASP A 29 14.33 10.43 12.52
C ASP A 29 13.00 10.98 12.00
N THR A 30 12.06 11.18 12.92
CA THR A 30 10.67 11.52 12.66
C THR A 30 10.28 12.88 13.22
N ASP A 31 11.11 13.52 14.04
CA ASP A 31 10.78 14.81 14.68
C ASP A 31 11.09 16.02 13.79
N THR A 32 11.79 15.81 12.68
CA THR A 32 12.18 16.81 11.67
C THR A 32 13.01 17.98 12.21
N ALA A 33 13.43 17.94 13.47
CA ALA A 33 14.07 19.04 14.16
C ALA A 33 15.53 19.18 13.70
N THR A 34 16.26 18.08 13.51
CA THR A 34 17.59 18.07 12.88
C THR A 34 17.89 16.70 12.24
N PRO A 35 17.94 16.60 10.90
CA PRO A 35 18.20 15.32 10.24
C PRO A 35 19.52 14.67 10.69
N GLY A 36 19.42 13.47 11.31
CA GLY A 36 20.57 12.63 11.66
C GLY A 36 21.28 13.01 12.96
N ASP A 37 20.67 13.82 13.82
CA ASP A 37 21.21 14.14 15.15
C ASP A 37 20.95 13.04 16.19
N GLN A 38 19.86 12.30 16.04
CA GLN A 38 19.53 11.12 16.82
C GLN A 38 20.22 9.91 16.16
N ILE A 39 21.38 9.52 16.69
CA ILE A 39 22.10 8.34 16.22
C ILE A 39 21.42 7.10 16.80
N TRP A 40 20.53 6.52 16.01
CA TRP A 40 19.86 5.25 16.31
C TRP A 40 20.86 4.10 16.23
N THR A 41 20.85 3.22 17.22
CA THR A 41 21.52 1.92 17.07
C THR A 41 20.48 0.86 16.78
N SER A 42 20.78 0.02 15.79
CA SER A 42 20.01 -1.16 15.51
C SER A 42 20.90 -2.39 15.60
N ALA A 43 20.28 -3.52 15.91
CA ALA A 43 20.94 -4.81 15.94
C ALA A 43 19.96 -5.89 15.48
N PHE A 44 20.48 -6.90 14.79
CA PHE A 44 19.74 -8.13 14.53
C PHE A 44 19.92 -9.08 15.71
N VAL A 45 18.83 -9.36 16.41
CA VAL A 45 18.84 -10.10 17.68
C VAL A 45 17.97 -11.34 17.58
N ALA A 46 18.30 -12.38 18.36
CA ALA A 46 17.48 -13.58 18.47
C ALA A 46 16.36 -13.45 19.52
N GLU A 47 16.41 -12.41 20.36
CA GLU A 47 15.34 -12.10 21.32
C GLU A 47 14.13 -11.51 20.59
N GLY A 48 12.92 -11.83 21.03
CA GLY A 48 11.69 -11.27 20.45
C GLY A 48 11.33 -11.77 19.04
N VAL A 49 12.12 -12.69 18.47
CA VAL A 49 11.87 -13.37 17.19
C VAL A 49 10.62 -14.24 17.32
N THR A 50 9.67 -14.04 16.42
CA THR A 50 8.44 -14.84 16.34
C THR A 50 8.47 -15.83 15.19
N GLU A 51 9.18 -15.53 14.11
CA GLU A 51 9.48 -16.44 13.01
C GLU A 51 10.92 -16.27 12.54
N GLY A 52 11.51 -17.30 11.93
CA GLY A 52 12.90 -17.21 11.47
C GLY A 52 13.93 -17.28 12.60
N THR A 53 15.03 -16.52 12.49
CA THR A 53 16.17 -16.60 13.41
C THR A 53 16.62 -15.28 14.01
N GLN A 54 16.34 -14.15 13.37
CA GLN A 54 16.69 -12.83 13.85
C GLN A 54 15.57 -11.84 13.60
N ALA A 55 15.45 -10.84 14.46
CA ALA A 55 14.54 -9.72 14.32
C ALA A 55 15.32 -8.40 14.47
N LEU A 56 14.72 -7.29 14.03
CA LEU A 56 15.35 -5.97 14.11
C LEU A 56 15.06 -5.32 15.46
N GLN A 57 16.06 -5.24 16.33
CA GLN A 57 16.03 -4.35 17.48
C GLN A 57 16.37 -2.93 17.04
N VAL A 58 15.51 -1.98 17.38
CA VAL A 58 15.76 -0.54 17.27
C VAL A 58 15.85 0.04 18.68
N THR A 59 16.98 0.65 18.99
CA THR A 59 17.25 1.24 20.32
C THR A 59 16.98 2.74 20.26
N GLN A 60 16.13 3.21 21.17
CA GLN A 60 15.78 4.62 21.30
C GLN A 60 16.87 5.38 22.08
N PRO A 61 17.44 6.46 21.52
CA PRO A 61 18.28 7.40 22.23
C PRO A 61 17.52 8.02 23.39
N VAL A 62 18.24 8.32 24.44
CA VAL A 62 17.69 8.91 25.67
C VAL A 62 16.99 10.25 25.44
N ASP A 63 17.27 10.95 24.33
CA ASP A 63 16.74 12.26 23.99
C ASP A 63 15.73 12.30 22.83
N ALA A 64 15.35 11.13 22.31
CA ALA A 64 14.36 11.00 21.26
C ALA A 64 12.95 10.81 21.81
N TRP A 65 11.97 11.56 21.30
CA TRP A 65 10.55 11.34 21.60
C TRP A 65 9.88 10.35 20.64
N GLN A 66 10.36 10.29 19.39
CA GLN A 66 9.81 9.45 18.34
C GLN A 66 10.94 9.00 17.40
N HIS A 67 10.85 7.76 16.93
CA HIS A 67 11.80 7.17 16.00
C HIS A 67 11.10 6.25 15.02
N GLY A 68 11.77 5.76 13.99
CA GLY A 68 11.07 4.85 13.11
C GLY A 68 11.87 4.18 12.01
N LEU A 69 11.14 3.31 11.31
CA LEU A 69 11.57 2.67 10.09
C LEU A 69 10.79 3.27 8.92
N LEU A 70 11.53 3.67 7.89
CA LEU A 70 11.00 4.18 6.63
C LEU A 70 11.29 3.20 5.52
N LEU A 71 10.27 2.83 4.75
CA LEU A 71 10.40 2.16 3.48
C LEU A 71 9.86 3.07 2.37
N ASN A 72 10.74 3.52 1.49
CA ASN A 72 10.37 4.36 0.35
C ASN A 72 10.45 3.52 -0.93
N SER A 73 9.29 3.10 -1.43
CA SER A 73 9.20 2.25 -2.62
C SER A 73 7.80 2.32 -3.22
N THR A 74 7.73 2.63 -4.52
CA THR A 74 6.47 2.56 -5.29
C THR A 74 5.96 1.13 -5.45
N ALA A 75 6.79 0.11 -5.21
CA ALA A 75 6.36 -1.29 -5.20
C ALA A 75 5.39 -1.62 -4.06
N LEU A 76 5.25 -0.74 -3.06
CA LEU A 76 4.22 -0.85 -2.03
C LEU A 76 2.81 -0.67 -2.61
N ILE A 77 2.64 0.12 -3.67
CA ILE A 77 1.33 0.46 -4.23
C ILE A 77 0.53 -0.77 -4.65
N PRO A 78 1.02 -1.65 -5.55
CA PRO A 78 0.26 -2.82 -5.96
C PRO A 78 -0.04 -3.76 -4.79
N ILE A 79 0.88 -3.91 -3.84
CA ILE A 79 0.70 -4.79 -2.67
C ILE A 79 -0.35 -4.23 -1.72
N VAL A 80 -0.30 -2.94 -1.40
CA VAL A 80 -1.31 -2.30 -0.54
C VAL A 80 -2.68 -2.33 -1.22
N ALA A 81 -2.75 -2.09 -2.53
CA ALA A 81 -3.99 -2.17 -3.30
C ALA A 81 -4.58 -3.59 -3.31
N SER A 82 -3.72 -4.59 -3.26
CA SER A 82 -4.09 -6.01 -3.25
C SER A 82 -4.10 -6.63 -1.86
N SER A 83 -4.10 -5.87 -0.76
CA SER A 83 -4.05 -6.41 0.60
C SER A 83 -5.21 -5.94 1.47
N ASP A 84 -5.62 -6.72 2.46
CA ASP A 84 -6.67 -6.32 3.42
C ASP A 84 -6.08 -5.88 4.75
N THR A 85 -4.99 -6.51 5.17
CA THR A 85 -4.27 -6.18 6.40
C THR A 85 -2.78 -6.00 6.16
N LEU A 86 -2.16 -5.14 6.97
CA LEU A 86 -0.73 -5.13 7.20
C LEU A 86 -0.50 -5.73 8.59
N GLU A 87 0.29 -6.77 8.66
CA GLU A 87 0.61 -7.48 9.89
C GLU A 87 2.10 -7.39 10.18
N PHE A 88 2.44 -7.33 11.46
CA PHE A 88 3.81 -7.36 11.94
C PHE A 88 3.83 -7.70 13.42
N ASP A 89 4.96 -8.19 13.90
CA ASP A 89 5.18 -8.40 15.32
C ASP A 89 6.11 -7.33 15.86
N PHE A 90 5.85 -6.89 17.09
CA PHE A 90 6.82 -6.08 17.80
C PHE A 90 6.89 -6.44 19.27
N THR A 91 8.11 -6.47 19.81
CA THR A 91 8.39 -6.72 21.22
C THR A 91 8.81 -5.44 21.90
N VAL A 92 8.16 -5.14 23.03
CA VAL A 92 8.43 -3.95 23.83
C VAL A 92 9.41 -4.31 24.94
N SER A 93 10.48 -3.52 25.10
CA SER A 93 11.40 -3.63 26.23
C SER A 93 10.65 -3.64 27.58
N PRO A 94 11.01 -4.52 28.53
CA PRO A 94 10.44 -4.52 29.88
C PRO A 94 10.62 -3.20 30.64
N ASP A 95 11.65 -2.43 30.28
CA ASP A 95 12.00 -1.17 30.92
C ASP A 95 11.21 0.04 30.36
N ALA A 96 10.41 -0.16 29.30
CA ALA A 96 9.59 0.90 28.73
C ALA A 96 8.42 1.28 29.64
N THR A 97 8.21 2.57 29.87
CA THR A 97 7.03 3.08 30.61
C THR A 97 5.73 2.84 29.83
N TRP A 98 5.76 3.10 28.53
CA TRP A 98 4.75 2.73 27.54
C TRP A 98 5.40 2.77 26.16
N ARG A 99 4.83 2.05 25.20
CA ARG A 99 5.32 2.01 23.82
C ARG A 99 4.13 1.89 22.90
N ALA A 100 4.15 2.61 21.78
CA ALA A 100 3.17 2.43 20.71
C ALA A 100 3.85 2.58 19.34
N VAL A 101 3.26 1.92 18.34
CA VAL A 101 3.70 1.96 16.95
C VAL A 101 2.58 2.52 16.09
N TRP A 102 2.88 3.56 15.32
CA TRP A 102 2.01 4.13 14.31
C TRP A 102 2.48 3.68 12.95
N VAL A 103 1.55 3.15 12.16
CA VAL A 103 1.78 2.95 10.73
C VAL A 103 1.27 4.19 9.99
N ILE A 104 2.11 4.73 9.11
CA ILE A 104 1.76 5.89 8.30
C ILE A 104 2.12 5.57 6.85
N MET A 105 1.14 5.65 5.95
CA MET A 105 1.39 5.58 4.51
C MET A 105 1.20 6.94 3.86
N GLN A 106 2.12 7.31 2.98
CA GLN A 106 2.05 8.54 2.19
C GLN A 106 2.44 8.24 0.76
N GLY A 107 1.83 8.93 -0.19
CA GLY A 107 2.08 8.70 -1.61
C GLY A 107 1.12 9.47 -2.49
N ASP A 108 1.27 9.32 -3.81
CA ASP A 108 0.31 9.89 -4.75
C ASP A 108 -1.08 9.31 -4.56
N GLY A 109 -2.09 10.18 -4.55
CA GLY A 109 -3.49 9.78 -4.30
C GLY A 109 -3.84 9.66 -2.82
N LEU A 110 -2.86 9.71 -1.93
CA LEU A 110 -3.07 9.86 -0.50
C LEU A 110 -3.04 11.35 -0.12
N SER A 111 -4.12 11.84 0.47
CA SER A 111 -3.99 12.96 1.41
C SER A 111 -3.35 12.45 2.72
N TRP A 112 -2.98 13.33 3.64
CA TRP A 112 -2.30 12.91 4.89
C TRP A 112 -3.19 11.92 5.68
N ALA A 113 -2.87 10.62 5.60
CA ALA A 113 -3.68 9.53 6.15
C ALA A 113 -2.82 8.65 7.06
N GLN A 114 -3.17 8.59 8.35
CA GLN A 114 -2.52 7.79 9.38
C GLN A 114 -3.54 6.78 9.93
N ALA A 115 -3.14 5.52 10.09
CA ALA A 115 -3.95 4.55 10.84
C ALA A 115 -3.90 4.87 12.34
N ASP A 116 -4.79 4.22 13.10
CA ASP A 116 -4.70 4.21 14.55
C ASP A 116 -3.37 3.61 15.02
N GLN A 117 -2.93 4.06 16.20
CA GLN A 117 -1.75 3.52 16.87
C GLN A 117 -2.00 2.08 17.35
N VAL A 118 -0.94 1.27 17.38
CA VAL A 118 -0.94 -0.02 18.04
C VAL A 118 -0.18 0.10 19.36
N ASP A 119 -0.90 -0.05 20.46
CA ASP A 119 -0.33 0.02 21.80
C ASP A 119 0.42 -1.26 22.15
N GLY A 120 1.65 -1.09 22.62
CA GLY A 120 2.51 -2.15 23.11
C GLY A 120 2.41 -2.32 24.63
N VAL A 121 2.60 -3.55 25.10
CA VAL A 121 2.69 -3.84 26.53
C VAL A 121 4.15 -4.15 26.89
N PRO A 122 4.77 -3.41 27.83
CA PRO A 122 6.16 -3.62 28.24
C PRO A 122 6.46 -5.08 28.60
N GLY A 123 7.57 -5.60 28.07
CA GLY A 123 8.04 -6.97 28.30
C GLY A 123 7.24 -8.04 27.55
N SER A 124 6.48 -7.67 26.53
CA SER A 124 5.69 -8.61 25.73
C SER A 124 5.81 -8.34 24.23
N THR A 125 5.48 -9.36 23.45
CA THR A 125 5.35 -9.29 22.00
C THR A 125 3.89 -9.10 21.63
N VAL A 126 3.63 -8.14 20.74
CA VAL A 126 2.32 -7.83 20.18
C VAL A 126 2.32 -8.20 18.71
N HIS A 127 1.36 -9.01 18.32
CA HIS A 127 1.01 -9.22 16.92
C HIS A 127 0.05 -8.11 16.48
N ALA A 128 0.55 -7.18 15.69
CA ALA A 128 -0.18 -6.03 15.19
C ALA A 128 -0.88 -6.38 13.88
N VAL A 129 -2.15 -5.98 13.77
CA VAL A 129 -2.96 -6.13 12.56
C VAL A 129 -3.58 -4.78 12.23
N ILE A 130 -3.20 -4.21 11.09
CA ILE A 130 -3.73 -2.94 10.59
C ILE A 130 -4.69 -3.22 9.44
N ASP A 131 -5.95 -2.82 9.58
CA ASP A 131 -6.96 -2.93 8.53
C ASP A 131 -6.71 -1.85 7.45
N LEU A 132 -6.33 -2.29 6.25
CA LEU A 132 -6.08 -1.44 5.09
C LEU A 132 -7.37 -1.03 4.36
N THR A 133 -8.48 -1.71 4.67
CA THR A 133 -9.82 -1.48 4.09
C THR A 133 -10.65 -0.50 4.93
N ALA A 134 -10.30 -0.33 6.21
CA ALA A 134 -10.90 0.67 7.07
C ALA A 134 -10.42 2.09 6.71
N PRO A 135 -11.31 3.10 6.69
CA PRO A 135 -10.89 4.48 6.56
C PRO A 135 -9.90 4.85 7.67
N ALA A 136 -8.86 5.60 7.32
CA ALA A 136 -7.93 6.12 8.31
C ALA A 136 -8.70 7.03 9.29
N PRO A 137 -8.52 6.92 10.61
CA PRO A 137 -9.15 7.81 11.59
C PRO A 137 -8.84 9.29 11.34
N SER A 138 -7.64 9.58 10.84
CA SER A 138 -7.22 10.94 10.46
C SER A 138 -7.85 11.42 9.15
N ASN A 139 -8.44 10.53 8.35
CA ASN A 139 -9.10 10.82 7.09
C ASN A 139 -10.24 9.81 6.80
N PRO A 140 -11.47 10.08 7.27
CA PRO A 140 -12.58 9.14 7.17
C PRO A 140 -13.11 8.95 5.74
N GLU A 141 -12.62 9.73 4.77
CA GLU A 141 -13.05 9.65 3.37
C GLU A 141 -12.23 8.65 2.54
N MET A 142 -11.09 8.15 3.05
CA MET A 142 -10.23 7.21 2.31
C MET A 142 -9.57 6.16 3.20
N ASN A 143 -9.52 4.92 2.71
CA ASN A 143 -8.67 3.85 3.23
C ASN A 143 -7.44 3.67 2.32
N TRP A 144 -6.36 3.09 2.86
CA TRP A 144 -5.10 2.97 2.13
C TRP A 144 -5.19 2.04 0.92
N LYS A 145 -5.99 0.97 0.99
CA LYS A 145 -6.20 0.04 -0.13
C LYS A 145 -6.78 0.74 -1.35
N THR A 146 -7.86 1.51 -1.16
CA THR A 146 -8.55 2.27 -2.21
C THR A 146 -7.66 3.37 -2.75
N ALA A 147 -6.92 4.05 -1.88
CA ALA A 147 -6.00 5.09 -2.30
C ALA A 147 -4.82 4.54 -3.12
N ALA A 148 -4.29 3.37 -2.75
CA ALA A 148 -3.27 2.68 -3.53
C ALA A 148 -3.81 2.24 -4.90
N ALA A 149 -5.02 1.68 -4.95
CA ALA A 149 -5.68 1.30 -6.20
C ALA A 149 -5.94 2.49 -7.15
N ALA A 150 -6.13 3.70 -6.60
CA ALA A 150 -6.31 4.93 -7.36
C ALA A 150 -5.00 5.71 -7.62
N SER A 151 -3.85 5.20 -7.16
CA SER A 151 -2.59 5.94 -7.20
C SER A 151 -2.03 6.07 -8.62
N GLY A 152 -1.40 7.21 -8.91
CA GLY A 152 -0.65 7.45 -10.14
C GLY A 152 0.77 6.88 -10.15
N GLY A 153 1.25 6.35 -9.02
CA GLY A 153 2.46 5.53 -8.98
C GLY A 153 3.81 6.24 -8.95
N THR A 154 3.90 7.56 -8.74
CA THR A 154 5.19 8.26 -8.86
C THR A 154 6.02 8.26 -7.57
N TRP A 155 5.37 8.12 -6.41
CA TRP A 155 6.05 7.90 -5.12
C TRP A 155 5.10 7.26 -4.11
N TRP A 156 5.67 6.46 -3.20
CA TRP A 156 4.96 5.89 -2.06
C TRP A 156 5.95 5.54 -0.95
N GLN A 157 5.53 5.73 0.29
CA GLN A 157 6.31 5.40 1.47
C GLN A 157 5.45 4.86 2.59
N MET A 158 6.05 4.00 3.40
CA MET A 158 5.48 3.47 4.63
C MET A 158 6.43 3.76 5.79
N TRP A 159 5.85 4.25 6.87
CA TRP A 159 6.55 4.55 8.12
C TRP A 159 6.00 3.67 9.23
N PHE A 160 6.92 3.18 10.04
CA PHE A 160 6.67 2.67 11.38
C PHE A 160 7.23 3.70 12.35
N ALA A 161 6.37 4.56 12.87
CA ALA A 161 6.73 5.53 13.88
C ALA A 161 6.54 4.92 15.27
N ILE A 162 7.58 4.93 16.08
CA ILE A 162 7.68 4.29 17.38
C ILE A 162 7.83 5.41 18.41
N MET A 163 6.92 5.45 19.39
CA MET A 163 6.95 6.46 20.46
C MET A 163 6.79 5.80 21.81
N GLY A 164 7.27 6.47 22.86
CA GLY A 164 7.00 6.08 24.23
C GLY A 164 7.36 7.16 25.24
N GLY A 165 6.95 6.92 26.48
CA GLY A 165 7.13 7.85 27.61
C GLY A 165 8.36 7.56 28.43
N ASP A 166 9.38 7.03 27.78
CA ASP A 166 10.72 6.88 28.30
C ASP A 166 11.43 8.24 28.28
N ASN A 167 10.95 9.15 29.16
CA ASN A 167 11.57 10.44 29.42
C ASN A 167 12.96 10.26 30.04
N PHE A 168 13.97 10.02 29.20
CA PHE A 168 15.40 10.20 29.46
C PHE A 168 16.02 9.28 30.54
N SER A 169 15.64 7.99 30.62
CA SER A 169 16.26 6.99 31.52
C SER A 169 15.89 5.52 31.18
N PRO A 170 16.83 4.56 31.30
CA PRO A 170 17.98 4.35 30.40
C PRO A 170 17.53 4.02 28.95
N GLU A 171 18.48 3.78 28.03
CA GLU A 171 18.17 3.36 26.65
C GLU A 171 17.17 2.19 26.64
N THR A 172 16.07 2.37 25.91
CA THR A 172 15.05 1.33 25.72
C THR A 172 15.05 0.88 24.26
N TYR A 173 14.34 -0.19 23.96
CA TYR A 173 14.28 -0.72 22.61
C TYR A 173 12.88 -1.22 22.23
N THR A 174 12.68 -1.31 20.92
CA THR A 174 11.56 -2.03 20.30
C THR A 174 12.16 -3.01 19.30
N ILE A 175 11.74 -4.27 19.37
CA ILE A 175 12.13 -5.29 18.38
C ILE A 175 10.97 -5.42 17.41
N ILE A 176 11.25 -5.39 16.10
CA ILE A 176 10.25 -5.53 15.04
C ILE A 176 10.58 -6.77 14.21
N ASP A 177 9.54 -7.54 13.89
CA ASP A 177 9.64 -8.78 13.13
C ASP A 177 8.43 -8.94 12.18
N ASN A 178 8.57 -9.80 11.17
CA ASN A 178 7.50 -10.30 10.30
C ASN A 178 6.59 -9.24 9.66
N ILE A 179 7.15 -8.19 9.07
CA ILE A 179 6.36 -7.20 8.34
C ILE A 179 5.82 -7.87 7.06
N LYS A 180 4.52 -8.09 7.02
CA LYS A 180 3.84 -8.77 5.90
C LYS A 180 2.53 -8.10 5.56
N PHE A 181 2.21 -8.12 4.28
CA PHE A 181 0.89 -7.75 3.80
C PHE A 181 0.06 -9.02 3.63
N VAL A 182 -1.13 -8.99 4.22
CA VAL A 182 -2.03 -10.14 4.32
C VAL A 182 -3.36 -9.75 3.69
N GLY A 183 -3.96 -10.71 3.01
CA GLY A 183 -5.21 -10.49 2.29
C GLY A 183 -5.03 -9.82 0.94
N GLY A 184 -6.17 -9.40 0.41
CA GLY A 184 -6.42 -9.09 -0.99
C GLY A 184 -7.80 -9.58 -1.35
N PRO A 185 -8.46 -9.02 -2.38
CA PRO A 185 -9.59 -9.76 -2.92
C PRO A 185 -9.04 -11.16 -3.15
N THR A 186 -9.73 -12.21 -2.67
CA THR A 186 -9.55 -13.52 -3.29
C THR A 186 -9.47 -13.21 -4.77
N GLY A 187 -8.34 -13.49 -5.44
CA GLY A 187 -8.26 -13.38 -6.89
C GLY A 187 -9.61 -13.89 -7.36
N SER A 188 -10.37 -13.02 -8.05
CA SER A 188 -11.77 -13.33 -8.31
C SER A 188 -11.80 -14.77 -8.77
N PRO A 189 -12.72 -15.63 -8.31
CA PRO A 189 -12.76 -16.99 -8.83
C PRO A 189 -12.79 -17.02 -10.37
N SER A 190 -13.13 -15.88 -10.98
CA SER A 190 -13.13 -15.57 -12.41
C SER A 190 -11.82 -14.98 -12.99
N ASP A 191 -10.79 -14.70 -12.19
CA ASP A 191 -9.43 -14.30 -12.60
C ASP A 191 -8.62 -15.59 -12.77
N PHE A 192 -8.71 -16.16 -13.97
CA PHE A 192 -8.17 -17.48 -14.26
C PHE A 192 -6.68 -17.42 -14.60
N ASP A 193 -6.21 -16.29 -15.15
CA ASP A 193 -4.80 -16.12 -15.53
C ASP A 193 -3.91 -15.52 -14.43
N ASP A 194 -4.46 -15.34 -13.23
CA ASP A 194 -3.83 -14.84 -12.01
C ASP A 194 -3.15 -13.46 -12.22
N ASN A 195 -3.67 -12.64 -13.15
CA ASN A 195 -3.08 -11.34 -13.45
C ASN A 195 -3.63 -10.20 -12.57
N GLY A 196 -4.61 -10.50 -11.72
CA GLY A 196 -5.24 -9.56 -10.79
C GLY A 196 -6.43 -8.80 -11.37
N PHE A 197 -6.86 -9.10 -12.60
CA PHE A 197 -7.98 -8.48 -13.30
C PHE A 197 -8.93 -9.55 -13.84
N VAL A 198 -10.25 -9.27 -13.87
CA VAL A 198 -11.24 -10.13 -14.54
C VAL A 198 -11.61 -9.50 -15.88
N ASP A 199 -10.92 -9.90 -16.94
CA ASP A 199 -11.04 -9.34 -18.28
C ASP A 199 -11.09 -10.39 -19.41
N GLY A 200 -10.76 -9.97 -20.63
CA GLY A 200 -10.80 -10.84 -21.79
C GLY A 200 -9.74 -11.95 -21.79
N GLY A 201 -8.64 -11.78 -21.04
CA GLY A 201 -7.60 -12.81 -20.84
C GLY A 201 -8.16 -14.05 -20.16
N ASP A 202 -8.94 -13.85 -19.10
CA ASP A 202 -9.62 -14.93 -18.36
C ASP A 202 -10.60 -15.68 -19.24
N LEU A 203 -11.37 -14.95 -20.07
CA LEU A 203 -12.30 -15.59 -21.00
C LEU A 203 -11.58 -16.51 -22.00
N GLU A 204 -10.37 -16.15 -22.44
CA GLU A 204 -9.57 -17.05 -23.28
C GLU A 204 -9.12 -18.28 -22.50
N MET A 205 -8.77 -18.15 -21.22
CA MET A 205 -8.43 -19.31 -20.38
C MET A 205 -9.64 -20.22 -20.15
N TRP A 206 -10.80 -19.67 -19.78
CA TRP A 206 -12.04 -20.44 -19.62
C TRP A 206 -12.42 -21.22 -20.88
N LYS A 207 -12.26 -20.64 -22.07
CA LYS A 207 -12.50 -21.33 -23.36
C LYS A 207 -11.61 -22.56 -23.54
N THR A 208 -10.39 -22.53 -23.02
CA THR A 208 -9.47 -23.68 -23.09
C THR A 208 -9.76 -24.74 -22.03
N ALA A 209 -10.32 -24.35 -20.89
CA ALA A 209 -10.68 -25.24 -19.78
C ALA A 209 -12.06 -25.89 -19.92
N PHE A 210 -12.98 -25.27 -20.67
CA PHE A 210 -14.39 -25.69 -20.75
C PHE A 210 -14.56 -27.19 -21.09
N GLY A 211 -15.06 -27.96 -20.13
CA GLY A 211 -15.27 -29.40 -20.23
C GLY A 211 -13.98 -30.25 -20.30
N VAL A 212 -12.82 -29.68 -19.95
CA VAL A 212 -11.50 -30.33 -19.99
C VAL A 212 -10.98 -30.60 -18.59
N ASP A 213 -10.87 -29.56 -17.75
CA ASP A 213 -10.37 -29.63 -16.38
C ASP A 213 -11.01 -28.50 -15.53
N ALA A 214 -10.51 -28.31 -14.30
CA ALA A 214 -11.02 -27.33 -13.34
C ALA A 214 -10.13 -26.07 -13.25
N THR A 215 -9.37 -25.75 -14.31
CA THR A 215 -8.48 -24.58 -14.30
C THR A 215 -9.23 -23.25 -14.39
N ALA A 216 -10.51 -23.28 -14.76
CA ALA A 216 -11.40 -22.11 -14.78
C ALA A 216 -12.66 -22.33 -13.91
N ASP A 217 -12.48 -22.91 -12.72
CA ASP A 217 -13.50 -23.22 -11.71
C ASP A 217 -13.80 -22.00 -10.82
N ALA A 218 -14.75 -21.16 -11.26
CA ALA A 218 -15.16 -19.97 -10.57
C ALA A 218 -16.24 -20.21 -9.50
N ASP A 219 -17.00 -21.30 -9.57
CA ASP A 219 -18.05 -21.61 -8.58
C ASP A 219 -17.63 -22.62 -7.49
N GLY A 220 -16.46 -23.25 -7.67
CA GLY A 220 -15.78 -24.10 -6.71
C GLY A 220 -16.24 -25.56 -6.73
N ASP A 221 -16.87 -26.01 -7.81
CA ASP A 221 -17.45 -27.36 -7.94
C ASP A 221 -16.51 -28.41 -8.56
N LEU A 222 -15.27 -28.01 -8.88
CA LEU A 222 -14.21 -28.82 -9.47
C LEU A 222 -14.40 -29.16 -10.95
N ASP A 223 -15.15 -28.34 -11.70
CA ASP A 223 -15.12 -28.37 -13.16
C ASP A 223 -14.98 -26.96 -13.80
N SER A 224 -15.24 -26.86 -15.10
CA SER A 224 -15.17 -25.61 -15.84
C SER A 224 -16.27 -25.63 -16.88
N ASP A 225 -17.39 -25.02 -16.55
CA ASP A 225 -18.63 -25.11 -17.30
C ASP A 225 -19.37 -23.75 -17.41
N GLY A 226 -20.67 -23.81 -17.74
CA GLY A 226 -21.49 -22.60 -17.91
C GLY A 226 -21.77 -21.84 -16.60
N ALA A 227 -21.70 -22.48 -15.44
CA ALA A 227 -21.83 -21.85 -14.13
C ALA A 227 -20.62 -20.94 -13.86
N ASP A 228 -19.41 -21.40 -14.18
CA ASP A 228 -18.20 -20.58 -14.06
C ASP A 228 -18.21 -19.39 -15.01
N LEU A 229 -18.65 -19.60 -16.26
CA LEU A 229 -18.79 -18.50 -17.21
C LEU A 229 -19.79 -17.45 -16.70
N LEU A 230 -20.88 -17.88 -16.06
CA LEU A 230 -21.88 -16.98 -15.52
C LEU A 230 -21.33 -16.18 -14.33
N GLN A 231 -20.46 -16.80 -13.52
CA GLN A 231 -19.74 -16.12 -12.45
C GLN A 231 -18.75 -15.10 -13.04
N TRP A 232 -17.95 -15.48 -14.04
CA TRP A 232 -17.06 -14.58 -14.78
C TRP A 232 -17.80 -13.39 -15.38
N GLN A 233 -18.97 -13.59 -16.00
CA GLN A 233 -19.78 -12.51 -16.56
C GLN A 233 -20.26 -11.49 -15.50
N ARG A 234 -20.46 -11.92 -14.25
CA ARG A 234 -20.83 -11.03 -13.15
C ARG A 234 -19.64 -10.26 -12.61
N ASP A 235 -18.48 -10.89 -12.61
CA ASP A 235 -17.25 -10.32 -12.07
C ASP A 235 -16.47 -9.50 -13.11
N PHE A 236 -16.78 -9.67 -14.40
CA PHE A 236 -16.15 -8.95 -15.51
C PHE A 236 -16.27 -7.45 -15.34
N ALA A 237 -15.14 -6.82 -15.05
CA ALA A 237 -14.97 -5.39 -14.94
C ALA A 237 -14.00 -4.96 -16.06
N PRO A 238 -14.50 -4.52 -17.22
CA PRO A 238 -13.60 -4.12 -18.30
C PRO A 238 -12.68 -3.02 -17.80
N ALA A 239 -11.37 -3.18 -18.01
CA ALA A 239 -10.39 -2.16 -17.70
C ALA A 239 -10.93 -0.80 -18.18
N ALA A 240 -11.05 0.16 -17.25
CA ALA A 240 -11.62 1.46 -17.55
C ALA A 240 -10.91 2.01 -18.80
N PRO A 241 -11.64 2.39 -19.85
CA PRO A 241 -11.00 2.87 -21.06
C PRO A 241 -10.13 4.06 -20.68
N ALA A 242 -8.86 4.03 -21.09
CA ALA A 242 -7.97 5.18 -20.95
C ALA A 242 -8.74 6.40 -21.48
N VAL A 243 -9.01 7.37 -20.60
CA VAL A 243 -9.70 8.60 -20.97
C VAL A 243 -8.74 9.36 -21.89
N GLY A 244 -8.79 9.06 -23.18
CA GLY A 244 -8.09 9.80 -24.20
C GLY A 244 -8.55 11.24 -24.09
N ALA A 245 -7.60 12.17 -23.93
CA ALA A 245 -7.88 13.60 -23.86
C ALA A 245 -8.85 13.96 -24.99
N VAL A 246 -10.08 14.32 -24.63
CA VAL A 246 -11.07 14.78 -25.58
C VAL A 246 -10.48 16.04 -26.21
N PRO A 247 -10.22 16.06 -27.53
CA PRO A 247 -9.69 17.26 -28.17
C PRO A 247 -10.62 18.43 -27.85
N GLU A 248 -10.07 19.49 -27.25
CA GLU A 248 -10.88 20.63 -26.84
C GLU A 248 -11.77 21.08 -28.00
N PRO A 249 -13.07 21.34 -27.76
CA PRO A 249 -13.99 21.68 -28.82
C PRO A 249 -13.44 22.89 -29.59
N THR A 250 -13.38 22.78 -30.91
CA THR A 250 -12.92 23.82 -31.87
C THR A 250 -13.73 25.12 -31.80
N ALA A 251 -14.65 25.26 -30.84
CA ALA A 251 -15.42 26.46 -30.54
C ALA A 251 -14.52 27.69 -30.34
N LEU A 252 -13.37 27.56 -29.66
CA LEU A 252 -12.43 28.67 -29.50
C LEU A 252 -11.77 29.07 -30.82
N ALA A 253 -11.44 28.10 -31.69
CA ALA A 253 -10.90 28.37 -33.02
C ALA A 253 -11.94 29.05 -33.94
N ILE A 254 -13.21 28.66 -33.84
CA ILE A 254 -14.33 29.28 -34.58
C ILE A 254 -14.60 30.69 -34.06
N LEU A 255 -14.58 30.91 -32.74
CA LEU A 255 -14.74 32.24 -32.14
C LEU A 255 -13.60 33.18 -32.54
N ALA A 256 -12.35 32.70 -32.52
CA ALA A 256 -11.19 33.49 -32.91
C ALA A 256 -11.23 33.88 -34.40
N SER A 257 -11.61 32.96 -35.28
CA SER A 257 -11.76 33.23 -36.72
C SER A 257 -12.93 34.16 -37.03
N ALA A 258 -14.06 34.02 -36.32
CA ALA A 258 -15.19 34.95 -36.43
C ALA A 258 -14.81 36.37 -35.94
N ALA A 259 -14.09 36.48 -34.82
CA ALA A 259 -13.60 37.75 -34.31
C ALA A 259 -12.63 38.44 -35.27
N ALA A 260 -11.70 37.67 -35.87
CA ALA A 260 -10.76 38.17 -36.88
C ALA A 260 -11.49 38.68 -38.13
N ALA A 261 -12.50 37.95 -38.62
CA ALA A 261 -13.33 38.37 -39.75
C ALA A 261 -14.08 39.68 -39.46
N CYS A 262 -14.69 39.80 -38.28
CA CYS A 262 -15.37 41.02 -37.85
C CYS A 262 -14.42 42.23 -37.77
N LEU A 263 -13.19 42.05 -37.28
CA LEU A 263 -12.17 43.10 -37.22
C LEU A 263 -11.69 43.52 -38.61
N ALA A 264 -11.54 42.58 -39.54
CA ALA A 264 -11.16 42.87 -40.93
C ALA A 264 -12.24 43.71 -41.64
N VAL A 265 -13.52 43.34 -41.49
CA VAL A 265 -14.65 44.09 -42.07
C VAL A 265 -14.74 45.50 -41.48
N ARG A 266 -14.54 45.65 -40.16
CA ARG A 266 -14.50 46.97 -39.50
C ARG A 266 -13.37 47.87 -40.04
N ARG A 267 -12.18 47.32 -40.30
CA ARG A 267 -11.05 48.07 -40.86
C ARG A 267 -11.29 48.51 -42.30
N ALA A 268 -11.90 47.66 -43.13
CA ALA A 268 -12.23 48.00 -44.51
C ALA A 268 -13.25 49.15 -44.60
N ARG A 269 -14.27 49.16 -43.73
CA ARG A 269 -15.30 50.21 -43.69
C ARG A 269 -14.83 51.57 -43.17
N ARG A 270 -13.67 51.66 -42.52
CA ARG A 270 -13.07 52.93 -42.04
C ARG A 270 -12.11 53.58 -43.05
N ARG A 271 -11.87 52.95 -44.20
CA ARG A 271 -10.96 53.42 -45.25
C ARG A 271 -11.68 53.96 -46.49
N ILE A 272 -13.00 54.12 -46.41
CA ILE A 272 -13.86 54.80 -47.39
C ILE A 272 -14.37 56.06 -46.71
#